data_AF-R9JMS6-F1
#
_entry.id   AF-R9JMS6-F1
#
_cell.length_a   1.000
_cell.length_b   1.000
_cell.length_c   1.000
_cell.angle_alpha   90.00
_cell.angle_beta   90.00
_cell.angle_gamma   90.00
#
_symmetry.space_group_name_H-M   'P 1'
#
loop_
_entity.id
_entity.type
_entity.pdbx_description
1 polymer ?
#
loop_
_entity_poly.entity_id
_entity_poly.type
_entity_poly.pdbx_seq_one_letter_code
_entity_poly.pdbx_strand_id
1 'polypeptide(L)'
;MKRIIIYGMGRLFCKHQKEIDWDEIVAITDKKIDCKQSSYEIPCISPQEITRYTFDYIAVFSDNFFEEIKREIIENYFVSEKKVISWRALLSDIPPTDAQILEYYKRMIKEFQYHKILDVGMPLFSKYFFTREEVFSDDSIRMDGIGEKRPLIGKNLYYKVFKDIQDNNENYEVALLWDETSGITEKLKCVKDRSRFALFHVLGIKGKLDEIKRIDDSLESYPVKKRLAMSDVIFWLVDLNPETILEDIHIYVIMHKKYQVQCNEMYRPICVGNTYRNTEYLSENAGDNISYLNEKINECTAMYWIWKNTDSKYVGINHYRRYFYNNRVYNCGNYLDKENVHKFLERYDIILANTFPMFERNELEQIRESMDSDICRKALESVRNAILRNQPDYLKEFDYVVYGHNAYLCHMLVTRREIFDQYCEWLFSFLIEAAENFDIKGYGMYEKRAVGFWAERLLTTWLLKQDLKIKELPYVIT
;
A
#
# COMPACT_ATOMS: atom_id res chain seq x y z
N MET A 1 -29.18 6.47 17.58
CA MET A 1 -28.51 5.15 17.53
C MET A 1 -27.68 5.10 16.28
N LYS A 2 -26.43 4.64 16.40
CA LYS A 2 -25.60 4.34 15.24
C LYS A 2 -26.10 3.03 14.62
N ARG A 3 -25.92 2.87 13.31
CA ARG A 3 -26.23 1.63 12.58
C ARG A 3 -24.94 0.95 12.20
N ILE A 4 -24.70 -0.22 12.75
CA ILE A 4 -23.40 -0.87 12.71
C ILE A 4 -23.53 -2.27 12.14
N ILE A 5 -22.65 -2.60 11.20
CA ILE A 5 -22.47 -3.97 10.70
C ILE A 5 -21.27 -4.58 11.42
N ILE A 6 -21.42 -5.78 11.95
CA ILE A 6 -20.30 -6.54 12.52
C ILE A 6 -19.70 -7.41 11.42
N TYR A 7 -18.38 -7.33 11.23
CA TYR A 7 -17.62 -8.15 10.29
C TYR A 7 -16.66 -9.08 11.04
N GLY A 8 -16.90 -10.38 10.98
CA GLY A 8 -16.10 -11.41 11.63
C GLY A 8 -16.78 -12.01 12.85
N MET A 9 -17.09 -13.31 12.80
CA MET A 9 -17.72 -14.09 13.87
C MET A 9 -16.74 -15.06 14.52
N GLY A 10 -15.45 -14.69 14.56
CA GLY A 10 -14.38 -15.51 15.13
C GLY A 10 -14.35 -15.54 16.67
N ARG A 11 -13.27 -16.09 17.23
CA ARG A 11 -13.07 -16.20 18.69
C ARG A 11 -13.21 -14.85 19.41
N LEU A 12 -12.76 -13.77 18.79
CA LEU A 12 -12.78 -12.43 19.36
C LEU A 12 -14.21 -11.90 19.52
N PHE A 13 -15.05 -12.10 18.50
CA PHE A 13 -16.47 -11.81 18.57
C PHE A 13 -17.15 -12.65 19.67
N CYS A 14 -16.96 -13.97 19.67
CA CYS A 14 -17.55 -14.83 20.70
C CYS A 14 -17.16 -14.45 22.13
N LYS A 15 -15.92 -13.98 22.33
CA LYS A 15 -15.42 -13.52 23.62
C LYS A 15 -16.15 -12.27 24.12
N HIS A 16 -16.42 -11.33 23.23
CA HIS A 16 -16.90 -9.99 23.61
C HIS A 16 -18.37 -9.72 23.22
N GLN A 17 -19.09 -10.69 22.64
CA GLN A 17 -20.48 -10.54 22.20
C GLN A 17 -21.47 -10.07 23.28
N LYS A 18 -21.16 -10.31 24.57
CA LYS A 18 -21.99 -9.88 25.70
C LYS A 18 -21.86 -8.39 26.03
N GLU A 19 -20.79 -7.75 25.55
CA GLU A 19 -20.49 -6.34 25.76
C GLU A 19 -21.04 -5.47 24.60
N ILE A 20 -21.59 -6.10 23.56
CA ILE A 20 -22.14 -5.43 22.39
C ILE A 20 -23.49 -4.81 22.74
N ASP A 21 -23.67 -3.53 22.41
CA ASP A 21 -24.97 -2.89 22.37
C ASP A 21 -25.71 -3.34 21.10
N TRP A 22 -26.58 -4.34 21.26
CA TRP A 22 -27.28 -4.99 20.14
C TRP A 22 -28.30 -4.07 19.45
N ASP A 23 -28.74 -2.99 20.11
CA ASP A 23 -29.67 -2.02 19.53
C ASP A 23 -29.01 -1.17 18.42
N GLU A 24 -27.67 -1.09 18.40
CA GLU A 24 -26.91 -0.40 17.34
C GLU A 24 -26.57 -1.33 16.15
N ILE A 25 -26.80 -2.63 16.26
CA ILE A 25 -26.36 -3.62 15.26
C ILE A 25 -27.47 -3.88 14.25
N VAL A 26 -27.18 -3.68 12.96
CA VAL A 26 -28.16 -3.89 11.87
C VAL A 26 -27.94 -5.17 11.07
N ALA A 27 -26.72 -5.72 11.09
CA ALA A 27 -26.37 -6.99 10.45
C ALA A 27 -25.04 -7.55 10.98
N ILE A 28 -24.84 -8.85 10.80
CA ILE A 28 -23.56 -9.54 11.02
C ILE A 28 -23.13 -10.21 9.72
N THR A 29 -21.84 -10.17 9.40
CA THR A 29 -21.27 -10.82 8.22
C THR A 29 -19.91 -11.44 8.54
N ASP A 30 -19.58 -12.53 7.84
CA ASP A 30 -18.29 -13.22 7.89
C ASP A 30 -18.12 -14.02 6.59
N LYS A 31 -16.88 -14.14 6.11
CA LYS A 31 -16.53 -14.89 4.89
C LYS A 31 -16.99 -16.35 4.92
N LYS A 32 -17.10 -16.95 6.12
CA LYS A 32 -17.40 -18.37 6.32
C LYS A 32 -18.86 -18.63 6.69
N ILE A 33 -19.74 -17.63 6.61
CA ILE A 33 -21.17 -17.84 6.91
C ILE A 33 -21.79 -18.77 5.86
N ASP A 34 -22.16 -19.97 6.29
CA ASP A 34 -23.36 -20.64 5.79
C ASP A 34 -24.54 -20.01 6.52
N CYS A 35 -25.45 -19.34 5.81
CA CYS A 35 -26.57 -18.58 6.37
C CYS A 35 -27.41 -19.43 7.35
N LYS A 36 -27.06 -19.42 8.64
CA LYS A 36 -27.89 -19.91 9.74
C LYS A 36 -28.23 -18.72 10.63
N GLN A 37 -29.51 -18.64 10.99
CA GLN A 37 -30.08 -17.58 11.80
C GLN A 37 -29.21 -17.27 13.01
N SER A 38 -28.92 -15.98 13.23
CA SER A 38 -28.32 -15.54 14.48
C SER A 38 -29.31 -15.80 15.62
N SER A 39 -28.81 -16.08 16.82
CA SER A 39 -29.61 -16.17 18.04
C SER A 39 -30.17 -14.82 18.52
N TYR A 40 -30.00 -13.73 17.75
CA TYR A 40 -30.19 -12.35 18.18
C TYR A 40 -31.21 -11.57 17.36
N GLU A 41 -32.03 -12.23 16.52
CA GLU A 41 -32.94 -11.59 15.55
C GLU A 41 -32.25 -10.65 14.53
N ILE A 42 -30.92 -10.52 14.58
CA ILE A 42 -30.10 -9.76 13.63
C ILE A 42 -29.81 -10.61 12.39
N PRO A 43 -29.94 -10.06 11.17
CA PRO A 43 -29.65 -10.81 9.95
C PRO A 43 -28.15 -11.12 9.83
N CYS A 44 -27.84 -12.39 9.56
CA CYS A 44 -26.54 -12.83 9.07
C CYS A 44 -26.52 -12.73 7.54
N ILE A 45 -25.64 -11.92 6.99
CA ILE A 45 -25.59 -11.60 5.56
C ILE A 45 -24.26 -12.01 4.93
N SER A 46 -24.29 -12.26 3.62
CA SER A 46 -23.07 -12.42 2.86
C SER A 46 -22.35 -11.07 2.74
N PRO A 47 -21.00 -11.01 2.72
CA PRO A 47 -20.27 -9.74 2.59
C PRO A 47 -20.66 -8.91 1.35
N GLN A 48 -21.08 -9.56 0.26
CA GLN A 48 -21.56 -8.89 -0.96
C GLN A 48 -22.87 -8.11 -0.75
N GLU A 49 -23.61 -8.39 0.33
CA GLU A 49 -24.88 -7.74 0.66
C GLU A 49 -24.70 -6.51 1.54
N ILE A 50 -23.49 -6.23 2.04
CA ILE A 50 -23.18 -5.06 2.89
C ILE A 50 -23.76 -3.77 2.31
N THR A 51 -23.61 -3.55 1.00
CA THR A 51 -24.06 -2.33 0.32
C THR A 51 -25.57 -2.20 0.19
N ARG A 52 -26.34 -3.27 0.47
CA ARG A 52 -27.81 -3.25 0.51
C ARG A 52 -28.34 -2.70 1.83
N TYR A 53 -27.51 -2.62 2.85
CA TYR A 53 -27.87 -2.14 4.18
C TYR A 53 -27.52 -0.66 4.32
N THR A 54 -28.32 0.06 5.10
CA THR A 54 -27.95 1.42 5.50
C THR A 54 -27.21 1.36 6.82
N PHE A 55 -25.93 1.72 6.80
CA PHE A 55 -25.04 1.68 7.97
C PHE A 55 -24.14 2.92 8.03
N ASP A 56 -23.74 3.24 9.25
CA ASP A 56 -22.80 4.30 9.56
C ASP A 56 -21.37 3.73 9.63
N TYR A 57 -21.20 2.56 10.25
CA TYR A 57 -19.90 1.89 10.41
C TYR A 57 -19.95 0.39 10.19
N ILE A 58 -18.81 -0.19 9.83
CA ILE A 58 -18.54 -1.63 9.84
C ILE A 58 -17.44 -1.90 10.86
N ALA A 59 -17.75 -2.68 11.88
CA ALA A 59 -16.83 -3.05 12.94
C ALA A 59 -16.18 -4.41 12.68
N VAL A 60 -14.88 -4.41 12.45
CA VAL A 60 -14.09 -5.61 12.15
C VAL A 60 -13.63 -6.28 13.45
N PHE A 61 -14.11 -7.49 13.72
CA PHE A 61 -13.76 -8.33 14.88
C PHE A 61 -12.53 -9.21 14.61
N SER A 62 -11.42 -8.56 14.27
CA SER A 62 -10.13 -9.21 14.12
C SER A 62 -9.00 -8.20 14.35
N ASP A 63 -8.01 -8.57 15.16
CA ASP A 63 -6.82 -7.74 15.38
C ASP A 63 -5.75 -8.02 14.32
N ASN A 64 -5.42 -9.31 14.17
CA ASN A 64 -4.35 -9.77 13.28
C ASN A 64 -4.68 -9.56 11.80
N PHE A 65 -5.96 -9.59 11.44
CA PHE A 65 -6.42 -9.43 10.07
C PHE A 65 -7.21 -8.13 9.87
N PHE A 66 -7.11 -7.16 10.80
CA PHE A 66 -7.85 -5.90 10.72
C PHE A 66 -7.62 -5.20 9.38
N GLU A 67 -6.36 -4.96 9.01
CA GLU A 67 -6.00 -4.26 7.77
C GLU A 67 -6.37 -5.04 6.51
N GLU A 68 -6.25 -6.37 6.53
CA GLU A 68 -6.63 -7.23 5.41
C GLU A 68 -8.16 -7.18 5.18
N ILE A 69 -8.95 -7.35 6.24
CA ILE A 69 -10.40 -7.32 6.18
C ILE A 69 -10.90 -5.90 5.84
N LYS A 70 -10.33 -4.88 6.47
CA LYS A 70 -10.67 -3.48 6.20
C LYS A 70 -10.48 -3.15 4.73
N ARG A 71 -9.36 -3.58 4.16
CA ARG A 71 -9.05 -3.39 2.75
C ARG A 71 -10.03 -4.11 1.84
N GLU A 72 -10.31 -5.38 2.11
CA GLU A 72 -11.34 -6.12 1.39
C GLU A 72 -12.69 -5.40 1.42
N ILE A 73 -13.09 -4.88 2.58
CA ILE A 73 -14.34 -4.14 2.73
C ILE A 73 -14.37 -2.88 1.86
N ILE A 74 -13.27 -2.14 1.82
CA ILE A 74 -13.16 -0.94 1.01
C ILE A 74 -13.21 -1.27 -0.47
N GLU A 75 -12.43 -2.27 -0.88
CA GLU A 75 -12.13 -2.47 -2.28
C GLU A 75 -13.11 -3.41 -2.99
N ASN A 76 -13.53 -4.48 -2.32
CA ASN A 76 -14.45 -5.47 -2.89
C ASN A 76 -15.91 -5.11 -2.64
N TYR A 77 -16.21 -4.37 -1.56
CA TYR A 77 -17.58 -3.96 -1.21
C TYR A 77 -17.80 -2.45 -1.34
N PHE A 78 -16.83 -1.69 -1.86
CA PHE A 78 -16.93 -0.26 -2.18
C PHE A 78 -17.35 0.60 -0.97
N VAL A 79 -16.88 0.23 0.23
CA VAL A 79 -17.18 0.95 1.45
C VAL A 79 -16.10 2.01 1.69
N SER A 80 -16.51 3.23 2.06
CA SER A 80 -15.53 4.26 2.42
C SER A 80 -14.65 3.80 3.58
N GLU A 81 -13.34 4.00 3.47
CA GLU A 81 -12.38 3.67 4.53
C GLU A 81 -12.77 4.26 5.89
N LYS A 82 -13.32 5.48 5.90
CA LYS A 82 -13.76 6.18 7.12
C LYS A 82 -14.89 5.45 7.86
N LYS A 83 -15.61 4.55 7.20
CA LYS A 83 -16.68 3.75 7.79
C LYS A 83 -16.19 2.43 8.39
N VAL A 84 -14.95 2.00 8.14
CA VAL A 84 -14.44 0.74 8.68
C VAL A 84 -13.68 1.00 9.96
N ILE A 85 -14.17 0.42 11.05
CA ILE A 85 -13.63 0.60 12.40
C ILE A 85 -13.27 -0.76 12.99
N SER A 86 -12.37 -0.77 13.98
CA SER A 86 -12.12 -1.96 14.78
C SER A 86 -13.30 -2.25 15.70
N TRP A 87 -13.54 -3.53 16.01
CA TRP A 87 -14.49 -3.94 17.03
C TRP A 87 -14.29 -3.24 18.38
N ARG A 88 -13.05 -2.86 18.73
CA ARG A 88 -12.78 -2.10 19.96
C ARG A 88 -13.50 -0.76 19.99
N ALA A 89 -13.75 -0.14 18.84
CA ALA A 89 -14.54 1.09 18.76
C ALA A 89 -16.01 0.88 19.18
N LEU A 90 -16.52 -0.37 19.17
CA LEU A 90 -17.83 -0.70 19.70
C LEU A 90 -17.80 -0.93 21.21
N LEU A 91 -16.71 -1.50 21.72
CA LEU A 91 -16.71 -2.09 23.07
C LEU A 91 -15.95 -1.27 24.10
N SER A 92 -14.91 -0.54 23.73
CA SER A 92 -13.91 -0.13 24.72
C SER A 92 -13.96 1.31 25.18
N ASP A 93 -14.17 1.41 26.51
CA ASP A 93 -13.41 2.25 27.45
C ASP A 93 -12.06 1.60 27.86
N ILE A 94 -11.59 0.53 27.19
CA ILE A 94 -10.27 -0.09 27.44
C ILE A 94 -9.25 0.50 26.46
N PRO A 95 -8.44 1.50 26.85
CA PRO A 95 -7.39 2.03 26.00
C PRO A 95 -6.30 0.97 25.75
N PRO A 96 -5.57 1.05 24.63
CA PRO A 96 -4.37 0.23 24.47
C PRO A 96 -3.36 0.54 25.58
N THR A 97 -2.56 -0.47 25.92
CA THR A 97 -1.52 -0.33 26.94
C THR A 97 -0.38 0.54 26.42
N ASP A 98 0.33 1.23 27.33
CA ASP A 98 1.55 1.98 27.02
C ASP A 98 2.55 1.15 26.19
N ALA A 99 2.66 -0.15 26.48
CA ALA A 99 3.53 -1.07 25.74
C ALA A 99 3.15 -1.22 24.27
N GLN A 100 1.85 -1.29 23.95
CA GLN A 100 1.38 -1.36 22.56
C GLN A 100 1.66 -0.05 21.82
N ILE A 101 1.41 1.09 22.45
CA ILE A 101 1.67 2.41 21.88
C ILE A 101 3.16 2.57 21.57
N LEU A 102 4.02 2.24 22.54
CA LEU A 102 5.48 2.25 22.38
C LEU A 102 5.94 1.38 21.21
N GLU A 103 5.38 0.20 21.04
CA GLU A 103 5.72 -0.69 19.92
C GLU A 103 5.33 -0.07 18.57
N TYR A 104 4.18 0.61 18.48
CA TYR A 104 3.81 1.34 17.27
C TYR A 104 4.76 2.49 16.96
N TYR A 105 5.14 3.31 17.95
CA TYR A 105 6.12 4.39 17.77
C TYR A 105 7.48 3.85 17.36
N LYS A 106 8.00 2.83 18.04
CA LYS A 106 9.26 2.15 17.67
C LYS A 106 9.23 1.67 16.23
N ARG A 107 8.14 0.99 15.82
CA ARG A 107 7.97 0.50 14.46
C ARG A 107 7.95 1.65 13.45
N MET A 108 7.20 2.72 13.70
CA MET A 108 7.16 3.86 12.78
C MET A 108 8.52 4.54 12.67
N ILE A 109 9.18 4.84 13.78
CA ILE A 109 10.52 5.44 13.79
C ILE A 109 11.50 4.62 12.95
N LYS A 110 11.49 3.29 13.13
CA LYS A 110 12.33 2.36 12.37
C LYS A 110 11.98 2.34 10.88
N GLU A 111 10.71 2.17 10.53
CA GLU A 111 10.28 2.00 9.12
C GLU A 111 10.34 3.31 8.32
N PHE A 112 10.19 4.46 8.96
CA PHE A 112 10.43 5.77 8.36
C PHE A 112 11.90 6.21 8.43
N GLN A 113 12.77 5.43 9.10
CA GLN A 113 14.20 5.69 9.24
C GLN A 113 14.50 7.06 9.86
N TYR A 114 13.78 7.42 10.92
CA TYR A 114 14.06 8.65 11.68
C TYR A 114 15.21 8.43 12.66
N HIS A 115 16.23 9.27 12.57
CA HIS A 115 17.43 9.27 13.41
C HIS A 115 17.47 10.45 14.37
N LYS A 116 16.82 11.58 14.07
CA LYS A 116 16.79 12.74 14.96
C LYS A 116 15.37 13.06 15.42
N ILE A 117 15.08 12.71 16.66
CA ILE A 117 13.73 12.63 17.23
C ILE A 117 13.59 13.63 18.37
N LEU A 118 12.46 14.33 18.40
CA LEU A 118 12.04 15.17 19.51
C LEU A 118 10.86 14.53 20.23
N ASP A 119 11.06 14.16 21.48
CA ASP A 119 10.03 13.58 22.35
C ASP A 119 9.37 14.68 23.20
N VAL A 120 8.16 15.10 22.82
CA VAL A 120 7.48 16.23 23.47
C VAL A 120 6.68 15.74 24.67
N GLY A 121 7.00 16.27 25.86
CA GLY A 121 6.41 15.89 27.14
C GLY A 121 7.03 14.63 27.78
N MET A 122 7.70 13.79 26.98
CA MET A 122 8.38 12.56 27.42
C MET A 122 7.53 11.64 28.32
N PRO A 123 6.26 11.30 27.99
CA PRO A 123 5.39 10.58 28.92
C PRO A 123 5.71 9.08 28.99
N LEU A 124 6.15 8.46 27.89
CA LEU A 124 6.29 7.00 27.80
C LEU A 124 7.74 6.52 27.73
N PHE A 125 8.59 6.99 26.81
CA PHE A 125 9.93 6.42 26.67
C PHE A 125 10.75 6.46 27.97
N SER A 126 10.78 7.60 28.66
CA SER A 126 11.50 7.74 29.93
C SER A 126 10.93 6.91 31.09
N LYS A 127 9.69 6.44 30.96
CA LYS A 127 9.01 5.60 31.97
C LYS A 127 9.41 4.14 31.85
N TYR A 128 9.72 3.67 30.64
CA TYR A 128 9.93 2.25 30.34
C TYR A 128 11.37 1.89 29.98
N PHE A 129 12.19 2.85 29.58
CA PHE A 129 13.55 2.60 29.09
C PHE A 129 14.56 3.53 29.73
N PHE A 130 15.80 3.06 29.84
CA PHE A 130 16.92 3.84 30.36
C PHE A 130 17.91 4.25 29.27
N THR A 131 17.94 3.52 28.15
CA THR A 131 18.86 3.73 27.05
C THR A 131 18.14 3.70 25.70
N ARG A 132 18.67 4.40 24.70
CA ARG A 132 18.14 4.32 23.32
C ARG A 132 18.35 2.94 22.69
N GLU A 133 19.37 2.21 23.12
CA GLU A 133 19.61 0.83 22.66
C GLU A 133 18.45 -0.10 23.04
N GLU A 134 17.89 0.04 24.25
CA GLU A 134 16.68 -0.70 24.66
C GLU A 134 15.45 -0.34 23.82
N VAL A 135 15.37 0.91 23.33
CA VAL A 135 14.22 1.38 22.56
C VAL A 135 14.33 0.97 21.08
N PHE A 136 15.49 1.20 20.47
CA PHE A 136 15.64 1.16 19.01
C PHE A 136 16.61 0.08 18.52
N SER A 137 17.40 -0.50 19.42
CA SER A 137 18.53 -1.37 19.07
C SER A 137 19.51 -0.71 18.08
N ASP A 138 19.61 0.62 18.17
CA ASP A 138 20.40 1.49 17.31
C ASP A 138 20.87 2.70 18.14
N ASP A 139 22.19 2.84 18.30
CA ASP A 139 22.81 3.91 19.09
C ASP A 139 23.02 5.21 18.29
N SER A 140 22.85 5.15 16.95
CA SER A 140 22.94 6.30 16.05
C SER A 140 21.75 7.25 16.17
N ILE A 141 20.64 6.76 16.72
CA ILE A 141 19.45 7.57 16.94
C ILE A 141 19.73 8.60 18.05
N ARG A 142 19.48 9.85 17.72
CA ARG A 142 19.48 10.99 18.62
C ARG A 142 18.04 11.31 19.01
N MET A 143 17.78 11.21 20.31
CA MET A 143 16.50 11.63 20.90
C MET A 143 16.75 12.76 21.89
N ASP A 144 16.07 13.88 21.71
CA ASP A 144 16.00 14.98 22.67
C ASP A 144 14.57 15.07 23.22
N GLY A 145 14.42 15.65 24.41
CA GLY A 145 13.13 15.75 25.09
C GLY A 145 12.71 17.18 25.41
N ILE A 146 11.40 17.43 25.46
CA ILE A 146 10.82 18.65 26.05
C ILE A 146 10.07 18.26 27.32
N GLY A 147 10.41 18.87 28.46
CA GLY A 147 9.68 18.69 29.70
C GLY A 147 10.50 18.98 30.96
N GLU A 148 9.83 18.97 32.11
CA GLU A 148 10.45 19.35 33.40
C GLU A 148 11.19 18.20 34.09
N LYS A 149 10.84 16.95 33.76
CA LYS A 149 11.47 15.77 34.36
C LYS A 149 12.93 15.67 33.89
N ARG A 150 13.81 15.17 34.77
CA ARG A 150 15.20 14.81 34.45
C ARG A 150 15.31 13.31 34.20
N PRO A 151 14.93 12.80 33.01
CA PRO A 151 15.21 11.42 32.63
C PRO A 151 16.72 11.20 32.47
N LEU A 152 17.16 9.99 32.10
CA LEU A 152 18.58 9.74 31.84
C LEU A 152 19.06 10.52 30.61
N ILE A 153 20.12 11.33 30.81
CA ILE A 153 20.69 12.25 29.83
C ILE A 153 22.05 11.75 29.32
N GLY A 154 22.49 12.24 28.16
CA GLY A 154 23.78 11.98 27.53
C GLY A 154 23.70 10.80 26.57
N LYS A 155 24.65 9.86 26.70
CA LYS A 155 24.68 8.65 25.87
C LYS A 155 23.57 7.64 26.20
N ASN A 156 22.73 7.91 27.20
CA ASN A 156 21.67 7.02 27.68
C ASN A 156 20.38 7.13 26.83
N LEU A 157 19.29 7.71 27.37
CA LEU A 157 18.02 7.85 26.66
C LEU A 157 17.91 9.17 25.90
N TYR A 158 18.03 10.32 26.58
CA TYR A 158 17.97 11.64 25.93
C TYR A 158 19.36 12.27 25.81
N TYR A 159 19.65 12.94 24.71
CA TYR A 159 20.88 13.72 24.59
C TYR A 159 20.75 15.07 25.31
N LYS A 160 19.65 15.78 25.07
CA LYS A 160 19.28 17.03 25.73
C LYS A 160 17.82 16.99 26.18
N VAL A 161 17.53 17.70 27.26
CA VAL A 161 16.16 17.95 27.72
C VAL A 161 16.01 19.46 27.87
N PHE A 162 15.02 20.01 27.17
CA PHE A 162 14.69 21.43 27.20
C PHE A 162 13.40 21.64 28.00
N LYS A 163 13.24 22.83 28.59
CA LYS A 163 11.99 23.17 29.27
C LYS A 163 10.91 23.51 28.25
N ASP A 164 11.26 24.32 27.26
CA ASP A 164 10.38 24.71 26.17
C ASP A 164 11.01 24.43 24.80
N ILE A 165 10.16 24.29 23.77
CA ILE A 165 10.62 24.12 22.38
C ILE A 165 11.44 25.31 21.88
N GLN A 166 11.21 26.51 22.44
CA GLN A 166 11.95 27.74 22.09
C GLN A 166 13.37 27.76 22.67
N ASP A 167 13.64 27.01 23.74
CA ASP A 167 14.99 26.87 24.30
C ASP A 167 15.91 26.01 23.39
N ASN A 168 15.32 25.42 22.35
CA ASN A 168 15.96 24.50 21.44
C ASN A 168 16.30 25.17 20.10
N ASN A 169 17.55 25.01 19.65
CA ASN A 169 18.05 25.49 18.35
C ASN A 169 18.33 24.37 17.35
N GLU A 170 17.92 23.14 17.67
CA GLU A 170 18.15 21.96 16.83
C GLU A 170 16.93 21.70 15.92
N ASN A 171 17.19 21.19 14.71
CA ASN A 171 16.16 20.66 13.83
C ASN A 171 16.04 19.13 13.97
N TYR A 172 14.83 18.61 13.86
CA TYR A 172 14.47 17.21 14.02
C TYR A 172 13.76 16.70 12.76
N GLU A 173 13.85 15.40 12.54
CA GLU A 173 13.11 14.74 11.47
C GLU A 173 11.67 14.52 11.90
N VAL A 174 11.44 14.12 13.15
CA VAL A 174 10.10 13.88 13.69
C VAL A 174 9.96 14.38 15.13
N ALA A 175 8.83 15.01 15.41
CA ALA A 175 8.37 15.35 16.74
C ALA A 175 7.25 14.39 17.15
N LEU A 176 7.39 13.77 18.32
CA LEU A 176 6.41 12.84 18.87
C LEU A 176 5.49 13.60 19.81
N LEU A 177 4.20 13.67 19.47
CA LEU A 177 3.18 14.33 20.29
C LEU A 177 2.25 13.24 20.86
N TRP A 178 2.37 13.00 22.16
CA TRP A 178 1.88 11.79 22.84
C TRP A 178 0.45 11.88 23.39
N ASP A 179 -0.53 12.17 22.53
CA ASP A 179 -1.96 12.29 22.89
C ASP A 179 -2.32 13.63 23.58
N GLU A 180 -3.60 13.99 23.52
CA GLU A 180 -4.27 15.31 23.64
C GLU A 180 -4.57 15.96 22.29
N THR A 181 -5.73 15.59 21.76
CA THR A 181 -6.40 16.14 20.58
C THR A 181 -6.81 17.61 20.76
N SER A 182 -7.00 18.06 22.00
CA SER A 182 -7.19 19.47 22.33
C SER A 182 -5.93 20.26 22.03
N GLY A 183 -6.05 21.24 21.14
CA GLY A 183 -4.94 22.12 20.78
C GLY A 183 -3.88 21.47 19.88
N ILE A 184 -4.19 20.36 19.20
CA ILE A 184 -3.23 19.73 18.26
C ILE A 184 -2.72 20.73 17.22
N THR A 185 -3.57 21.62 16.72
CA THR A 185 -3.16 22.68 15.78
C THR A 185 -2.14 23.64 16.40
N GLU A 186 -2.26 23.98 17.67
CA GLU A 186 -1.26 24.80 18.38
C GLU A 186 0.04 24.02 18.57
N LYS A 187 -0.04 22.75 18.98
CA LYS A 187 1.15 21.90 19.14
C LYS A 187 1.92 21.72 17.83
N LEU A 188 1.21 21.49 16.71
CA LEU A 188 1.83 21.42 15.38
C LEU A 188 2.53 22.73 15.00
N LYS A 189 1.91 23.89 15.30
CA LYS A 189 2.56 25.20 15.09
C LYS A 189 3.81 25.36 15.95
N CYS A 190 3.78 24.92 17.21
CA CYS A 190 4.92 25.02 18.12
C CYS A 190 6.15 24.23 17.64
N VAL A 191 5.95 23.10 16.97
CA VAL A 191 7.07 22.26 16.48
C VAL A 191 7.41 22.48 15.01
N LYS A 192 6.61 23.26 14.26
CA LYS A 192 6.78 23.49 12.82
C LYS A 192 8.17 23.97 12.43
N ASP A 193 8.74 24.92 13.18
CA ASP A 193 10.05 25.49 12.85
C ASP A 193 11.23 24.65 13.35
N ARG A 194 10.95 23.52 14.00
CA ARG A 194 11.94 22.64 14.61
C ARG A 194 11.88 21.20 14.10
N SER A 195 10.78 20.78 13.50
CA SER A 195 10.60 19.42 13.03
C SER A 195 9.99 19.38 11.64
N ARG A 196 10.49 18.48 10.78
CA ARG A 196 9.86 18.22 9.48
C ARG A 196 8.52 17.52 9.67
N PHE A 197 8.51 16.40 10.39
CA PHE A 197 7.30 15.64 10.64
C PHE A 197 6.80 15.83 12.07
N ALA A 198 5.49 15.72 12.26
CA ALA A 198 4.88 15.48 13.56
C ALA A 198 4.10 14.17 13.51
N LEU A 199 4.30 13.35 14.55
CA LEU A 199 3.65 12.05 14.71
C LEU A 199 2.85 12.04 16.01
N PHE A 200 1.54 11.84 15.88
CA PHE A 200 0.64 11.81 17.01
C PHE A 200 -0.47 10.79 16.80
N HIS A 201 -1.25 10.55 17.85
CA HIS A 201 -2.25 9.51 17.82
C HIS A 201 -3.50 9.84 18.63
N VAL A 202 -4.55 9.05 18.40
CA VAL A 202 -5.76 9.00 19.23
C VAL A 202 -5.99 7.56 19.67
N LEU A 203 -6.12 7.38 20.97
CA LEU A 203 -6.46 6.11 21.62
C LEU A 203 -7.98 5.97 21.81
N GLY A 204 -8.48 4.75 21.73
CA GLY A 204 -9.86 4.43 22.11
C GLY A 204 -10.89 5.10 21.21
N ILE A 205 -11.16 4.51 20.04
CA ILE A 205 -12.01 5.11 18.99
C ILE A 205 -13.49 5.24 19.44
N LYS A 206 -13.93 4.49 20.46
CA LYS A 206 -15.31 4.54 20.96
C LYS A 206 -15.64 5.94 21.48
N GLY A 207 -16.68 6.55 20.94
CA GLY A 207 -17.10 7.91 21.32
C GLY A 207 -16.24 9.06 20.76
N LYS A 208 -15.08 8.77 20.15
CA LYS A 208 -14.15 9.79 19.62
C LYS A 208 -14.27 10.06 18.11
N LEU A 209 -15.33 9.57 17.46
CA LEU A 209 -15.49 9.73 16.01
C LEU A 209 -15.59 11.20 15.57
N ASP A 210 -16.31 12.02 16.34
CA ASP A 210 -16.41 13.46 16.06
C ASP A 210 -15.08 14.19 16.29
N GLU A 211 -14.27 13.71 17.23
CA GLU A 211 -12.93 14.23 17.51
C GLU A 211 -11.94 13.85 16.40
N ILE A 212 -11.96 12.60 15.95
CA ILE A 212 -11.21 12.12 14.78
C ILE A 212 -11.56 12.96 13.56
N LYS A 213 -12.86 13.23 13.34
CA LYS A 213 -13.31 14.07 12.24
C LYS A 213 -12.77 15.50 12.37
N ARG A 214 -12.87 16.12 13.56
CA ARG A 214 -12.31 17.46 13.80
C ARG A 214 -10.81 17.52 13.55
N ILE A 215 -10.07 16.47 13.90
CA ILE A 215 -8.64 16.36 13.58
C ILE A 215 -8.45 16.31 12.08
N ASP A 216 -9.11 15.38 11.38
CA ASP A 216 -9.00 15.23 9.92
C ASP A 216 -9.29 16.57 9.21
N ASP A 217 -10.37 17.27 9.60
CA ASP A 217 -10.76 18.58 9.07
C ASP A 217 -9.69 19.65 9.38
N SER A 218 -9.14 19.69 10.60
CA SER A 218 -8.08 20.64 10.98
C SER A 218 -6.78 20.44 10.19
N LEU A 219 -6.52 19.21 9.76
CA LEU A 219 -5.33 18.84 9.01
C LEU A 219 -5.48 19.06 7.50
N GLU A 220 -6.67 19.44 6.99
CA GLU A 220 -6.86 19.70 5.57
C GLU A 220 -5.89 20.74 5.02
N SER A 221 -5.52 21.73 5.85
CA SER A 221 -4.52 22.76 5.52
C SER A 221 -3.09 22.25 5.31
N TYR A 222 -2.78 21.02 5.76
CA TYR A 222 -1.47 20.39 5.55
C TYR A 222 -1.52 19.53 4.28
N PRO A 223 -0.66 19.78 3.28
CA PRO A 223 -0.75 19.14 1.98
C PRO A 223 -0.29 17.68 2.02
N VAL A 224 0.69 17.35 2.89
CA VAL A 224 1.20 15.99 3.05
C VAL A 224 0.87 15.50 4.45
N LYS A 225 -0.12 14.60 4.53
CA LYS A 225 -0.55 13.95 5.76
C LYS A 225 -0.93 12.50 5.51
N LYS A 226 -0.57 11.63 6.43
CA LYS A 226 -0.91 10.21 6.41
C LYS A 226 -1.70 9.87 7.66
N ARG A 227 -2.83 9.19 7.46
CA ARG A 227 -3.64 8.63 8.54
C ARG A 227 -3.44 7.13 8.57
N LEU A 228 -2.77 6.63 9.61
CA LEU A 228 -2.45 5.22 9.79
C LEU A 228 -3.41 4.65 10.85
N ALA A 229 -4.55 4.13 10.40
CA ALA A 229 -5.51 3.52 11.30
C ALA A 229 -5.10 2.07 11.62
N MET A 230 -4.95 1.75 12.89
CA MET A 230 -4.70 0.40 13.41
C MET A 230 -5.94 -0.11 14.17
N SER A 231 -5.85 -1.29 14.78
CA SER A 231 -6.97 -1.92 15.49
C SER A 231 -7.40 -1.21 16.79
N ASP A 232 -6.58 -0.36 17.39
CA ASP A 232 -6.87 0.32 18.66
C ASP A 232 -6.39 1.79 18.71
N VAL A 233 -5.69 2.23 17.67
CA VAL A 233 -5.07 3.55 17.58
C VAL A 233 -5.14 4.08 16.17
N ILE A 234 -5.38 5.38 16.02
CA ILE A 234 -5.18 6.08 14.75
C ILE A 234 -3.99 6.98 14.93
N PHE A 235 -3.00 6.83 14.04
CA PHE A 235 -1.87 7.74 13.96
C PHE A 235 -2.07 8.74 12.83
N TRP A 236 -1.58 9.96 13.06
CA TRP A 236 -1.37 10.95 12.01
C TRP A 236 0.11 11.26 11.94
N LEU A 237 0.66 11.12 10.74
CA LEU A 237 1.96 11.63 10.38
C LEU A 237 1.73 12.84 9.48
N VAL A 238 2.15 14.02 9.93
CA VAL A 238 1.96 15.28 9.21
C VAL A 238 3.32 15.83 8.84
N ASP A 239 3.52 16.13 7.55
CA ASP A 239 4.67 16.93 7.12
C ASP A 239 4.34 18.41 7.35
N LEU A 240 5.15 19.06 8.19
CA LEU A 240 5.03 20.46 8.56
C LEU A 240 5.77 21.37 7.58
N ASN A 241 6.74 20.81 6.85
CA ASN A 241 7.60 21.52 5.89
C ASN A 241 7.80 20.66 4.63
N PRO A 242 6.71 20.35 3.90
CA PRO A 242 6.76 19.45 2.75
C PRO A 242 7.55 20.07 1.62
N GLU A 243 8.35 19.24 0.95
CA GLU A 243 9.09 19.66 -0.23
C GLU A 243 8.12 19.82 -1.41
N THR A 244 8.28 20.91 -2.16
CA THR A 244 7.50 21.11 -3.39
C THR A 244 8.16 20.33 -4.52
N ILE A 245 7.55 19.20 -4.87
CA ILE A 245 8.01 18.37 -5.99
C ILE A 245 7.36 18.86 -7.29
N LEU A 246 8.15 19.54 -8.13
CA LEU A 246 7.70 20.10 -9.41
C LEU A 246 7.74 19.06 -10.54
N GLU A 247 8.43 17.94 -10.34
CA GLU A 247 8.54 16.89 -11.35
C GLU A 247 7.19 16.26 -11.67
N ASP A 248 7.02 15.94 -12.95
CA ASP A 248 5.86 15.20 -13.44
C ASP A 248 6.01 13.71 -13.15
N ILE A 249 5.16 13.19 -12.26
CA ILE A 249 5.15 11.80 -11.81
C ILE A 249 3.76 11.24 -12.03
N HIS A 250 3.63 10.30 -12.96
CA HIS A 250 2.38 9.61 -13.20
C HIS A 250 2.53 8.10 -12.98
N ILE A 251 1.73 7.56 -12.06
CA ILE A 251 1.55 6.12 -11.86
C ILE A 251 0.20 5.72 -12.46
N TYR A 252 0.25 4.94 -13.52
CA TYR A 252 -0.93 4.43 -14.20
C TYR A 252 -1.49 3.21 -13.48
N VAL A 253 -2.79 3.24 -13.17
CA VAL A 253 -3.47 2.15 -12.46
C VAL A 253 -4.30 1.34 -13.45
N ILE A 254 -3.83 0.15 -13.82
CA ILE A 254 -4.43 -0.67 -14.89
C ILE A 254 -5.67 -1.41 -14.39
N MET A 255 -6.82 -1.16 -15.03
CA MET A 255 -8.15 -1.68 -14.64
C MET A 255 -8.83 -2.47 -15.76
N HIS A 256 -9.31 -3.67 -15.45
CA HIS A 256 -10.16 -4.48 -16.37
C HIS A 256 -11.56 -4.78 -15.80
N LYS A 257 -11.86 -4.29 -14.59
CA LYS A 257 -13.16 -4.39 -13.91
C LYS A 257 -13.35 -3.22 -12.94
N LYS A 258 -14.60 -3.00 -12.51
CA LYS A 258 -14.93 -1.98 -11.53
C LYS A 258 -14.20 -2.26 -10.21
N TYR A 259 -13.49 -1.26 -9.71
CA TYR A 259 -12.76 -1.31 -8.44
C TYR A 259 -12.60 0.10 -7.88
N GLN A 260 -12.46 0.21 -6.56
CA GLN A 260 -12.11 1.49 -5.94
C GLN A 260 -10.59 1.68 -6.03
N VAL A 261 -10.17 2.71 -6.77
CA VAL A 261 -8.76 2.97 -7.08
C VAL A 261 -8.35 4.36 -6.62
N GLN A 262 -7.04 4.55 -6.42
CA GLN A 262 -6.50 5.89 -6.25
C GLN A 262 -6.63 6.65 -7.57
N CYS A 263 -7.16 7.86 -7.51
CA CYS A 263 -7.30 8.76 -8.64
C CYS A 263 -7.00 10.19 -8.17
N ASN A 264 -5.82 10.70 -8.53
CA ASN A 264 -5.36 12.04 -8.16
C ASN A 264 -4.31 12.53 -9.18
N GLU A 265 -3.55 13.58 -8.85
CA GLU A 265 -2.51 14.12 -9.73
C GLU A 265 -1.46 13.06 -10.12
N MET A 266 -1.08 12.19 -9.18
CA MET A 266 -0.06 11.18 -9.39
C MET A 266 -0.65 9.86 -9.92
N TYR A 267 -1.79 9.41 -9.38
CA TYR A 267 -2.41 8.14 -9.78
C TYR A 267 -3.45 8.34 -10.88
N ARG A 268 -3.19 7.74 -12.06
CA ARG A 268 -4.01 7.88 -13.28
C ARG A 268 -4.62 6.54 -13.69
N PRO A 269 -5.90 6.26 -13.37
CA PRO A 269 -6.54 5.01 -13.79
C PRO A 269 -6.66 4.89 -15.31
N ILE A 270 -6.40 3.68 -15.83
CA ILE A 270 -6.55 3.32 -17.25
C ILE A 270 -7.37 2.04 -17.39
N CYS A 271 -8.47 2.12 -18.15
CA CYS A 271 -9.31 0.99 -18.51
C CYS A 271 -8.75 0.22 -19.71
N VAL A 272 -8.54 -1.07 -19.52
CA VAL A 272 -8.04 -2.03 -20.52
C VAL A 272 -9.02 -3.17 -20.79
N GLY A 273 -8.79 -3.90 -21.88
CA GLY A 273 -9.66 -4.94 -22.40
C GLY A 273 -11.01 -4.37 -22.84
N ASN A 274 -11.99 -5.22 -23.08
CA ASN A 274 -13.35 -4.80 -23.47
C ASN A 274 -14.41 -5.04 -22.37
N THR A 275 -13.99 -5.51 -21.19
CA THR A 275 -14.88 -5.91 -20.09
C THR A 275 -15.36 -4.76 -19.22
N TYR A 276 -14.60 -3.67 -19.16
CA TYR A 276 -14.92 -2.53 -18.29
C TYR A 276 -14.49 -1.20 -18.91
N ARG A 277 -15.35 -0.20 -18.70
CA ARG A 277 -15.15 1.18 -19.14
C ARG A 277 -15.61 2.12 -18.03
N ASN A 278 -14.87 3.19 -17.87
CA ASN A 278 -15.26 4.36 -17.11
C ASN A 278 -14.85 5.59 -17.91
N THR A 279 -15.80 6.48 -18.20
CA THR A 279 -15.59 7.69 -19.00
C THR A 279 -14.73 8.74 -18.29
N GLU A 280 -14.57 8.63 -16.98
CA GLU A 280 -13.70 9.52 -16.18
C GLU A 280 -12.23 9.09 -16.20
N TYR A 281 -11.92 7.88 -16.70
CA TYR A 281 -10.59 7.30 -16.69
C TYR A 281 -9.99 7.24 -18.10
N LEU A 282 -8.68 7.03 -18.17
CA LEU A 282 -7.99 6.81 -19.43
C LEU A 282 -8.48 5.50 -20.07
N SER A 283 -8.38 5.39 -21.38
CA SER A 283 -8.68 4.15 -22.10
C SER A 283 -7.56 3.83 -23.06
N GLU A 284 -7.11 2.58 -23.04
CA GLU A 284 -6.10 2.10 -23.99
C GLU A 284 -6.57 2.11 -25.45
N ASN A 285 -7.87 2.31 -25.71
CA ASN A 285 -8.43 2.35 -27.08
C ASN A 285 -8.24 3.72 -27.77
N ALA A 286 -7.74 4.74 -27.05
CA ALA A 286 -7.46 6.06 -27.63
C ALA A 286 -6.06 6.09 -28.26
N GLY A 287 -5.80 7.01 -29.20
CA GLY A 287 -4.45 7.23 -29.73
C GLY A 287 -3.80 6.00 -30.37
N ASP A 288 -2.47 5.93 -30.33
CA ASP A 288 -1.71 4.76 -30.82
C ASP A 288 -1.82 3.61 -29.81
N ASN A 289 -2.31 2.46 -30.25
CA ASN A 289 -2.63 1.36 -29.36
C ASN A 289 -2.57 -0.02 -30.02
N ILE A 290 -2.48 -1.04 -29.15
CA ILE A 290 -2.53 -2.47 -29.50
C ILE A 290 -3.60 -3.19 -28.67
N SER A 291 -4.70 -2.53 -28.33
CA SER A 291 -5.70 -3.07 -27.39
C SER A 291 -6.38 -4.35 -27.88
N TYR A 292 -6.38 -4.59 -29.20
CA TYR A 292 -6.84 -5.85 -29.80
C TYR A 292 -6.05 -7.08 -29.33
N LEU A 293 -4.85 -6.88 -28.77
CA LEU A 293 -4.01 -7.95 -28.18
C LEU A 293 -4.24 -8.17 -26.68
N ASN A 294 -5.12 -7.41 -26.02
CA ASN A 294 -5.28 -7.46 -24.56
C ASN A 294 -5.66 -8.87 -24.04
N GLU A 295 -6.46 -9.63 -24.80
CA GLU A 295 -6.79 -11.01 -24.44
C GLU A 295 -5.55 -11.94 -24.38
N LYS A 296 -4.49 -11.59 -25.11
CA LYS A 296 -3.26 -12.39 -25.23
C LYS A 296 -2.13 -11.94 -24.31
N ILE A 297 -1.91 -10.62 -24.20
CA ILE A 297 -0.77 -10.03 -23.45
C ILE A 297 -1.17 -9.11 -22.29
N ASN A 298 -2.46 -9.05 -21.96
CA ASN A 298 -3.02 -8.39 -20.78
C ASN A 298 -2.49 -6.96 -20.58
N GLU A 299 -1.95 -6.65 -19.39
CA GLU A 299 -1.50 -5.32 -18.98
C GLU A 299 -0.43 -4.72 -19.91
N CYS A 300 0.24 -5.52 -20.75
CA CYS A 300 1.19 -5.01 -21.74
C CYS A 300 0.54 -4.06 -22.75
N THR A 301 -0.76 -4.18 -23.05
CA THR A 301 -1.42 -3.23 -23.97
C THR A 301 -1.55 -1.83 -23.37
N ALA A 302 -1.78 -1.74 -22.05
CA ALA A 302 -1.70 -0.46 -21.33
C ALA A 302 -0.29 0.09 -21.31
N MET A 303 0.72 -0.75 -21.08
CA MET A 303 2.13 -0.32 -21.10
C MET A 303 2.54 0.25 -22.47
N TYR A 304 2.12 -0.39 -23.57
CA TYR A 304 2.30 0.15 -24.92
C TYR A 304 1.61 1.50 -25.08
N TRP A 305 0.36 1.61 -24.62
CA TRP A 305 -0.38 2.87 -24.70
C TRP A 305 0.31 4.00 -23.93
N ILE A 306 0.78 3.73 -22.71
CA ILE A 306 1.53 4.69 -21.88
C ILE A 306 2.82 5.12 -22.60
N TRP A 307 3.51 4.20 -23.25
CA TRP A 307 4.72 4.49 -24.02
C TRP A 307 4.45 5.42 -25.21
N LYS A 308 3.35 5.22 -25.93
CA LYS A 308 3.08 5.98 -27.16
C LYS A 308 2.34 7.30 -26.96
N ASN A 309 1.60 7.45 -25.86
CA ASN A 309 0.63 8.54 -25.70
C ASN A 309 0.93 9.47 -24.51
N THR A 310 2.03 9.25 -23.78
CA THR A 310 2.36 10.03 -22.57
C THR A 310 3.85 10.33 -22.50
N ASP A 311 4.23 11.38 -21.79
CA ASP A 311 5.59 11.94 -21.78
C ASP A 311 6.09 12.34 -20.38
N SER A 312 5.41 11.90 -19.31
CA SER A 312 5.80 12.23 -17.93
C SER A 312 7.24 11.81 -17.62
N LYS A 313 7.97 12.67 -16.87
CA LYS A 313 9.38 12.47 -16.49
C LYS A 313 9.59 11.17 -15.72
N TYR A 314 8.67 10.88 -14.81
CA TYR A 314 8.61 9.60 -14.11
C TYR A 314 7.32 8.88 -14.45
N VAL A 315 7.45 7.57 -14.67
CA VAL A 315 6.38 6.68 -15.12
C VAL A 315 6.29 5.52 -14.16
N GLY A 316 5.08 5.25 -13.68
CA GLY A 316 4.81 4.06 -12.90
C GLY A 316 3.61 3.28 -13.42
N ILE A 317 3.58 2.01 -13.07
CA ILE A 317 2.48 1.10 -13.36
C ILE A 317 2.12 0.36 -12.07
N ASN A 318 0.83 0.42 -11.74
CA ASN A 318 0.20 -0.39 -10.71
C ASN A 318 -0.94 -1.18 -11.35
N HIS A 319 -1.31 -2.32 -10.75
CA HIS A 319 -2.62 -2.89 -11.02
C HIS A 319 -3.69 -2.15 -10.21
N TYR A 320 -4.95 -2.24 -10.67
CA TYR A 320 -6.12 -1.72 -9.96
C TYR A 320 -6.22 -2.10 -8.48
N ARG A 321 -5.57 -3.20 -8.08
CA ARG A 321 -5.66 -3.79 -6.75
C ARG A 321 -4.30 -4.03 -6.08
N ARG A 322 -3.22 -3.54 -6.68
CA ARG A 322 -1.87 -3.69 -6.13
C ARG A 322 -1.16 -2.36 -6.19
N TYR A 323 -0.80 -1.85 -5.02
CA TYR A 323 -0.15 -0.56 -4.84
C TYR A 323 1.11 -0.72 -4.02
N PHE A 324 2.16 0.00 -4.41
CA PHE A 324 3.35 0.18 -3.59
C PHE A 324 3.03 0.90 -2.28
N TYR A 325 3.69 0.48 -1.21
CA TYR A 325 3.80 1.23 0.04
C TYR A 325 5.15 1.92 0.11
N ASN A 326 5.24 3.04 0.84
CA ASN A 326 6.51 3.77 1.01
C ASN A 326 7.58 2.93 1.75
N ASN A 327 7.13 2.07 2.67
CA ASN A 327 7.96 1.25 3.56
C ASN A 327 7.12 0.07 4.10
N ARG A 328 7.63 -0.69 5.09
CA ARG A 328 6.94 -1.91 5.59
C ARG A 328 5.82 -1.61 6.60
N VAL A 329 5.31 -0.38 6.64
CA VAL A 329 4.06 -0.05 7.33
C VAL A 329 2.89 -0.36 6.39
N TYR A 330 2.35 -1.57 6.49
CA TYR A 330 1.21 -2.06 5.70
C TYR A 330 -0.10 -1.40 6.16
N ASN A 331 -0.44 -0.26 5.58
CA ASN A 331 -1.64 0.50 5.89
C ASN A 331 -2.15 1.26 4.67
N CYS A 332 -3.46 1.35 4.48
CA CYS A 332 -4.07 2.07 3.35
C CYS A 332 -3.67 3.55 3.28
N GLY A 333 -3.32 4.18 4.40
CA GLY A 333 -2.80 5.55 4.44
C GLY A 333 -1.32 5.71 4.08
N ASN A 334 -0.62 4.64 3.69
CA ASN A 334 0.82 4.64 3.43
C ASN A 334 1.20 4.24 1.99
N TYR A 335 0.29 4.37 1.03
CA TYR A 335 0.61 4.18 -0.38
C TYR A 335 1.76 5.11 -0.83
N LEU A 336 2.50 4.66 -1.85
CA LEU A 336 3.67 5.35 -2.39
C LEU A 336 3.32 6.78 -2.83
N ASP A 337 3.98 7.79 -2.26
CA ASP A 337 3.71 9.19 -2.58
C ASP A 337 4.79 9.83 -3.46
N LYS A 338 4.49 11.05 -3.95
CA LYS A 338 5.32 11.80 -4.89
C LYS A 338 6.73 12.06 -4.35
N GLU A 339 6.81 12.42 -3.08
CA GLU A 339 8.06 12.72 -2.38
C GLU A 339 8.95 11.48 -2.23
N ASN A 340 8.37 10.34 -1.84
CA ASN A 340 9.12 9.10 -1.74
C ASN A 340 9.56 8.58 -3.12
N VAL A 341 8.75 8.72 -4.17
CA VAL A 341 9.20 8.41 -5.55
C VAL A 341 10.42 9.25 -5.91
N HIS A 342 10.34 10.56 -5.69
CA HIS A 342 11.45 11.48 -5.99
C HIS A 342 12.72 11.06 -5.23
N LYS A 343 12.63 10.94 -3.91
CA LYS A 343 13.74 10.54 -3.02
C LYS A 343 14.36 9.19 -3.39
N PHE A 344 13.54 8.20 -3.74
CA PHE A 344 14.06 6.90 -4.16
C PHE A 344 14.75 7.02 -5.52
N LEU A 345 14.15 7.68 -6.50
CA LEU A 345 14.71 7.77 -7.84
C LEU A 345 15.93 8.71 -7.94
N GLU A 346 16.22 9.54 -6.94
CA GLU A 346 17.52 10.23 -6.81
C GLU A 346 18.69 9.25 -6.62
N ARG A 347 18.43 8.10 -5.98
CA ARG A 347 19.47 7.13 -5.57
C ARG A 347 19.43 5.82 -6.36
N TYR A 348 18.26 5.51 -6.91
CA TYR A 348 17.93 4.29 -7.62
C TYR A 348 17.38 4.64 -9.00
N ASP A 349 17.46 3.70 -9.93
CA ASP A 349 17.02 3.91 -11.31
C ASP A 349 15.58 3.42 -11.52
N ILE A 350 15.18 2.38 -10.80
CA ILE A 350 13.86 1.77 -10.89
C ILE A 350 13.38 1.28 -9.52
N ILE A 351 12.10 1.51 -9.24
CA ILE A 351 11.37 0.96 -8.09
C ILE A 351 10.57 -0.24 -8.58
N LEU A 352 10.71 -1.38 -7.91
CA LEU A 352 10.02 -2.63 -8.22
C LEU A 352 9.35 -3.22 -6.98
N ALA A 353 8.40 -4.13 -7.20
CA ALA A 353 7.76 -4.88 -6.13
C ALA A 353 8.76 -5.86 -5.51
N ASN A 354 8.73 -6.01 -4.19
CA ASN A 354 9.49 -7.07 -3.52
C ASN A 354 9.23 -8.42 -4.20
N THR A 355 10.30 -9.18 -4.44
CA THR A 355 10.19 -10.53 -4.96
C THR A 355 10.04 -11.55 -3.83
N PHE A 356 9.40 -12.68 -4.15
CA PHE A 356 9.23 -13.80 -3.22
C PHE A 356 9.70 -15.07 -3.93
N PRO A 357 10.95 -15.52 -3.72
CA PRO A 357 11.47 -16.68 -4.42
C PRO A 357 10.69 -17.94 -4.08
N MET A 358 10.36 -18.72 -5.10
CA MET A 358 9.67 -20.01 -4.99
C MET A 358 10.71 -21.13 -4.95
N PHE A 359 11.09 -21.56 -3.75
CA PHE A 359 12.16 -22.55 -3.57
C PHE A 359 11.84 -23.93 -4.15
N GLU A 360 10.56 -24.29 -4.27
CA GLU A 360 10.14 -25.62 -4.71
C GLU A 360 9.91 -25.74 -6.22
N ARG A 361 9.65 -24.61 -6.91
CA ARG A 361 9.21 -24.62 -8.32
C ARG A 361 9.80 -23.45 -9.08
N ASN A 362 10.26 -23.70 -10.30
CA ASN A 362 10.71 -22.65 -11.22
C ASN A 362 9.52 -21.97 -11.94
N GLU A 363 9.79 -20.88 -12.68
CA GLU A 363 8.75 -20.12 -13.39
C GLU A 363 7.96 -20.96 -14.41
N LEU A 364 8.64 -21.86 -15.14
CA LEU A 364 7.98 -22.78 -16.07
C LEU A 364 6.99 -23.71 -15.36
N GLU A 365 7.40 -24.32 -14.25
CA GLU A 365 6.55 -25.21 -13.46
C GLU A 365 5.32 -24.48 -12.93
N GLN A 366 5.52 -23.26 -12.41
CA GLN A 366 4.43 -22.42 -11.91
C GLN A 366 3.36 -22.13 -12.98
N ILE A 367 3.78 -21.74 -14.20
CA ILE A 367 2.83 -21.47 -15.29
C ILE A 367 2.19 -22.78 -15.79
N ARG A 368 3.00 -23.83 -15.99
CA ARG A 368 2.52 -25.14 -16.49
C ARG A 368 1.49 -25.78 -15.56
N GLU A 369 1.59 -25.60 -14.25
CA GLU A 369 0.62 -26.13 -13.28
C GLU A 369 -0.69 -25.32 -13.24
N SER A 370 -0.69 -24.09 -13.75
CA SER A 370 -1.85 -23.21 -13.76
C SER A 370 -2.77 -23.38 -14.97
N MET A 371 -2.34 -24.09 -16.02
CA MET A 371 -3.08 -24.25 -17.27
C MET A 371 -2.73 -25.55 -17.99
N ASP A 372 -3.37 -25.79 -19.15
CA ASP A 372 -2.99 -26.90 -20.03
C ASP A 372 -1.51 -26.84 -20.45
N SER A 373 -0.83 -27.99 -20.37
CA SER A 373 0.61 -28.08 -20.61
C SER A 373 1.00 -27.83 -22.06
N ASP A 374 0.16 -28.19 -23.04
CA ASP A 374 0.44 -27.95 -24.46
C ASP A 374 0.28 -26.46 -24.79
N ILE A 375 -0.73 -25.80 -24.22
CA ILE A 375 -0.92 -24.35 -24.35
C ILE A 375 0.25 -23.58 -23.73
N CYS A 376 0.67 -23.97 -22.51
CA CYS A 376 1.82 -23.36 -21.84
C CYS A 376 3.09 -23.47 -22.71
N ARG A 377 3.37 -24.66 -23.24
CA ARG A 377 4.51 -24.93 -24.13
C ARG A 377 4.45 -24.09 -25.40
N LYS A 378 3.30 -24.03 -26.09
CA LYS A 378 3.11 -23.24 -27.31
C LYS A 378 3.32 -21.74 -27.07
N ALA A 379 2.81 -21.21 -25.96
CA ALA A 379 3.02 -19.81 -25.61
C ALA A 379 4.48 -19.50 -25.32
N LEU A 380 5.17 -20.37 -24.58
CA LEU A 380 6.61 -20.26 -24.32
C LEU A 380 7.41 -20.27 -25.63
N GLU A 381 7.14 -21.23 -26.50
CA GLU A 381 7.80 -21.33 -27.81
C GLU A 381 7.54 -20.10 -28.67
N SER A 382 6.33 -19.53 -28.65
CA SER A 382 6.00 -18.31 -29.39
C SER A 382 6.89 -17.14 -28.95
N VAL A 383 6.96 -16.88 -27.64
CA VAL A 383 7.78 -15.80 -27.07
C VAL A 383 9.27 -16.06 -27.32
N ARG A 384 9.75 -17.28 -27.01
CA ARG A 384 11.16 -17.66 -27.15
C ARG A 384 11.64 -17.54 -28.60
N ASN A 385 10.84 -17.98 -29.57
CA ASN A 385 11.17 -17.89 -30.99
C ASN A 385 11.17 -16.44 -31.49
N ALA A 386 10.28 -15.59 -30.98
CA ALA A 386 10.27 -14.17 -31.31
C ALA A 386 11.50 -13.44 -30.76
N ILE A 387 11.94 -13.78 -29.53
CA ILE A 387 13.22 -13.31 -28.96
C ILE A 387 14.39 -13.77 -29.83
N LEU A 388 14.44 -15.06 -30.20
CA LEU A 388 15.52 -15.59 -31.04
C LEU A 388 15.66 -14.85 -32.38
N ARG A 389 14.55 -14.39 -32.98
CA ARG A 389 14.57 -13.64 -34.24
C ARG A 389 14.98 -12.17 -34.08
N ASN A 390 14.42 -11.49 -33.09
CA ASN A 390 14.48 -10.03 -33.01
C ASN A 390 15.45 -9.50 -31.94
N GLN A 391 15.71 -10.29 -30.89
CA GLN A 391 16.57 -9.96 -29.74
C GLN A 391 17.41 -11.19 -29.29
N PRO A 392 18.17 -11.85 -30.20
CA PRO A 392 18.84 -13.12 -29.91
C PRO A 392 19.81 -13.07 -28.72
N ASP A 393 20.39 -11.89 -28.45
CA ASP A 393 21.33 -11.66 -27.35
C ASP A 393 20.70 -11.74 -25.95
N TYR A 394 19.36 -11.79 -25.86
CA TYR A 394 18.60 -11.98 -24.62
C TYR A 394 18.10 -13.41 -24.40
N LEU A 395 18.34 -14.33 -25.36
CA LEU A 395 17.77 -15.67 -25.29
C LEU A 395 18.27 -16.45 -24.07
N LYS A 396 19.54 -16.27 -23.70
CA LYS A 396 20.14 -16.95 -22.53
C LYS A 396 19.53 -16.44 -21.22
N GLU A 397 19.30 -15.13 -21.14
CA GLU A 397 18.71 -14.48 -19.97
C GLU A 397 17.23 -14.84 -19.85
N PHE A 398 16.53 -14.96 -20.98
CA PHE A 398 15.16 -15.46 -21.00
C PHE A 398 15.09 -16.89 -20.46
N ASP A 399 15.92 -17.80 -20.99
CA ASP A 399 15.99 -19.18 -20.50
C ASP A 399 16.37 -19.23 -19.01
N TYR A 400 17.30 -18.38 -18.56
CA TYR A 400 17.67 -18.27 -17.14
C TYR A 400 16.48 -17.93 -16.25
N VAL A 401 15.61 -16.99 -16.66
CA VAL A 401 14.41 -16.62 -15.91
C VAL A 401 13.36 -17.74 -15.97
N VAL A 402 13.13 -18.35 -17.13
CA VAL A 402 12.15 -19.44 -17.33
C VAL A 402 12.44 -20.62 -16.40
N TYR A 403 13.72 -20.98 -16.24
CA TYR A 403 14.16 -22.05 -15.35
C TYR A 403 14.60 -21.55 -13.96
N GLY A 404 14.44 -20.26 -13.69
CA GLY A 404 14.74 -19.63 -12.42
C GLY A 404 13.58 -19.75 -11.42
N HIS A 405 13.87 -19.41 -10.17
CA HIS A 405 12.93 -19.53 -9.04
C HIS A 405 12.43 -18.18 -8.52
N ASN A 406 12.72 -17.09 -9.25
CA ASN A 406 12.36 -15.75 -8.82
C ASN A 406 12.23 -14.81 -10.03
N ALA A 407 11.25 -13.91 -9.98
CA ALA A 407 11.03 -12.89 -10.98
C ALA A 407 10.27 -11.69 -10.39
N TYR A 408 10.48 -10.50 -10.96
CA TYR A 408 9.61 -9.35 -10.77
C TYR A 408 8.34 -9.55 -11.59
N LEU A 409 7.24 -9.86 -10.90
CA LEU A 409 5.93 -10.15 -11.53
C LEU A 409 5.02 -8.92 -11.52
N CYS A 410 3.80 -9.06 -12.07
CA CYS A 410 2.74 -8.05 -12.02
C CYS A 410 3.00 -6.78 -12.85
N HIS A 411 4.08 -6.70 -13.65
CA HIS A 411 4.45 -5.48 -14.40
C HIS A 411 4.42 -4.19 -13.57
N MET A 412 4.61 -4.30 -12.25
CA MET A 412 4.57 -3.16 -11.34
C MET A 412 5.95 -2.54 -11.26
N LEU A 413 6.06 -1.26 -11.62
CA LEU A 413 7.31 -0.52 -11.62
C LEU A 413 7.06 0.98 -11.44
N VAL A 414 8.08 1.71 -11.00
CA VAL A 414 8.17 3.17 -11.13
C VAL A 414 9.59 3.54 -11.53
N THR A 415 9.78 4.29 -12.61
CA THR A 415 11.11 4.60 -13.14
C THR A 415 11.13 5.92 -13.89
N ARG A 416 12.30 6.32 -14.36
CA ARG A 416 12.51 7.47 -15.26
C ARG A 416 12.00 7.12 -16.66
N ARG A 417 11.47 8.11 -17.37
CA ARG A 417 10.95 7.96 -18.73
C ARG A 417 11.91 7.22 -19.66
N GLU A 418 13.19 7.57 -19.61
CA GLU A 418 14.19 7.00 -20.51
C GLU A 418 14.37 5.49 -20.32
N ILE A 419 14.29 5.00 -19.07
CA ILE A 419 14.37 3.57 -18.74
C ILE A 419 13.10 2.86 -19.18
N PHE A 420 11.94 3.48 -18.93
CA PHE A 420 10.65 2.95 -19.37
C PHE A 420 10.59 2.77 -20.90
N ASP A 421 11.07 3.78 -21.64
CA ASP A 421 11.07 3.78 -23.10
C ASP A 421 12.03 2.72 -23.65
N GLN A 422 13.24 2.58 -23.09
CA GLN A 422 14.17 1.52 -23.46
C GLN A 422 13.59 0.12 -23.23
N TYR A 423 12.91 -0.09 -22.09
CA TYR A 423 12.25 -1.35 -21.81
C TYR A 423 11.11 -1.63 -22.80
N CYS A 424 10.27 -0.62 -23.09
CA CYS A 424 9.17 -0.77 -24.04
C CYS A 424 9.66 -1.03 -25.46
N GLU A 425 10.69 -0.32 -25.92
CA GLU A 425 11.30 -0.53 -27.23
C GLU A 425 11.80 -1.97 -27.37
N TRP A 426 12.53 -2.46 -26.37
CA TRP A 426 12.97 -3.86 -26.35
C TRP A 426 11.79 -4.83 -26.33
N LEU A 427 10.85 -4.65 -25.40
CA LEU A 427 9.72 -5.58 -25.19
C LEU A 427 8.84 -5.70 -26.44
N PHE A 428 8.45 -4.56 -27.01
CA PHE A 428 7.52 -4.53 -28.15
C PHE A 428 8.19 -4.79 -29.49
N SER A 429 9.53 -4.83 -29.56
CA SER A 429 10.24 -5.28 -30.76
C SER A 429 9.93 -6.72 -31.17
N PHE A 430 9.42 -7.55 -30.24
CA PHE A 430 9.10 -8.96 -30.51
C PHE A 430 7.77 -9.44 -29.91
N LEU A 431 7.28 -8.82 -28.82
CA LEU A 431 6.09 -9.31 -28.12
C LEU A 431 4.81 -9.19 -28.95
N ILE A 432 4.68 -8.15 -29.78
CA ILE A 432 3.53 -7.97 -30.68
C ILE A 432 3.46 -9.15 -31.65
N GLU A 433 4.56 -9.46 -32.33
CA GLU A 433 4.68 -10.60 -33.25
C GLU A 433 4.38 -11.94 -32.54
N ALA A 434 4.93 -12.13 -31.33
CA ALA A 434 4.69 -13.34 -30.54
C ALA A 434 3.20 -13.51 -30.19
N ALA A 435 2.52 -12.42 -29.84
CA ALA A 435 1.10 -12.42 -29.52
C ALA A 435 0.23 -12.65 -30.77
N GLU A 436 0.56 -12.02 -31.89
CA GLU A 436 -0.19 -12.19 -33.15
C GLU A 436 -0.13 -13.62 -33.66
N ASN A 437 1.04 -14.26 -33.59
CA ASN A 437 1.26 -15.64 -34.02
C ASN A 437 0.71 -16.71 -33.07
N PHE A 438 0.30 -16.35 -31.85
CA PHE A 438 -0.32 -17.27 -30.92
C PHE A 438 -1.83 -17.39 -31.20
N ASP A 439 -2.23 -18.47 -31.88
CA ASP A 439 -3.65 -18.77 -32.10
C ASP A 439 -4.33 -19.18 -30.79
N ILE A 440 -5.41 -18.48 -30.45
CA ILE A 440 -6.19 -18.68 -29.24
C ILE A 440 -7.55 -19.32 -29.49
N LYS A 441 -7.84 -19.72 -30.74
CA LYS A 441 -9.12 -20.29 -31.12
C LYS A 441 -9.38 -21.58 -30.34
N GLY A 442 -10.52 -21.62 -29.64
CA GLY A 442 -10.92 -22.76 -28.83
C GLY A 442 -10.35 -22.79 -27.40
N TYR A 443 -9.53 -21.81 -27.02
CA TYR A 443 -9.02 -21.69 -25.65
C TYR A 443 -10.02 -21.02 -24.71
N GLY A 444 -10.01 -21.44 -23.44
CA GLY A 444 -10.75 -20.79 -22.37
C GLY A 444 -10.22 -19.39 -22.06
N MET A 445 -10.99 -18.59 -21.32
CA MET A 445 -10.63 -17.19 -21.03
C MET A 445 -9.29 -17.05 -20.29
N TYR A 446 -8.90 -18.07 -19.50
CA TYR A 446 -7.63 -18.07 -18.77
C TYR A 446 -6.46 -18.39 -19.70
N GLU A 447 -6.59 -19.43 -20.52
CA GLU A 447 -5.56 -19.93 -21.42
C GLU A 447 -5.22 -18.97 -22.55
N LYS A 448 -6.18 -18.13 -22.98
CA LYS A 448 -5.93 -17.04 -23.94
C LYS A 448 -4.77 -16.13 -23.52
N ARG A 449 -4.55 -16.00 -22.21
CA ARG A 449 -3.56 -15.10 -21.58
C ARG A 449 -2.15 -15.69 -21.50
N ALA A 450 -1.92 -16.87 -22.07
CA ALA A 450 -0.68 -17.63 -21.91
C ALA A 450 0.58 -16.82 -22.30
N VAL A 451 0.51 -16.01 -23.36
CA VAL A 451 1.64 -15.13 -23.76
C VAL A 451 1.87 -14.03 -22.72
N GLY A 452 0.81 -13.44 -22.16
CA GLY A 452 0.87 -12.45 -21.09
C GLY A 452 1.57 -12.96 -19.84
N PHE A 453 1.36 -14.21 -19.43
CA PHE A 453 2.05 -14.78 -18.28
C PHE A 453 3.56 -14.88 -18.48
N TRP A 454 4.02 -15.18 -19.70
CA TRP A 454 5.44 -15.11 -20.06
C TRP A 454 5.92 -13.67 -20.16
N ALA A 455 5.09 -12.75 -20.66
CA ALA A 455 5.41 -11.32 -20.73
C ALA A 455 5.68 -10.71 -19.35
N GLU A 456 5.02 -11.19 -18.28
CA GLU A 456 5.33 -10.79 -16.90
C GLU A 456 6.79 -11.07 -16.49
N ARG A 457 7.43 -12.11 -17.05
CA ARG A 457 8.82 -12.47 -16.73
C ARG A 457 9.83 -11.65 -17.54
N LEU A 458 9.40 -11.03 -18.64
CA LEU A 458 10.29 -10.32 -19.56
C LEU A 458 10.94 -9.07 -18.95
N LEU A 459 10.32 -8.43 -17.95
CA LEU A 459 10.98 -7.35 -17.21
C LEU A 459 12.25 -7.87 -16.51
N THR A 460 12.16 -9.02 -15.86
CA THR A 460 13.31 -9.64 -15.19
C THR A 460 14.37 -10.03 -16.21
N THR A 461 13.97 -10.62 -17.34
CA THR A 461 14.87 -10.93 -18.46
C THR A 461 15.62 -9.70 -18.96
N TRP A 462 14.91 -8.58 -19.15
CA TRP A 462 15.51 -7.35 -19.62
C TRP A 462 16.54 -6.78 -18.63
N LEU A 463 16.18 -6.78 -17.33
CA LEU A 463 17.00 -6.28 -16.23
C LEU A 463 18.33 -7.02 -16.08
N LEU A 464 18.41 -8.31 -16.43
CA LEU A 464 19.66 -9.10 -16.36
C LEU A 464 20.79 -8.57 -17.25
N LYS A 465 20.48 -7.72 -18.24
CA LYS A 465 21.45 -7.05 -19.11
C LYS A 465 21.69 -5.59 -18.76
N GLN A 466 20.98 -5.05 -17.77
CA GLN A 466 21.10 -3.64 -17.41
C GLN A 466 21.95 -3.46 -16.16
N ASP A 467 22.66 -2.33 -16.09
CA ASP A 467 23.36 -1.88 -14.89
C ASP A 467 22.49 -0.84 -14.16
N LEU A 468 21.34 -1.28 -13.63
CA LEU A 468 20.37 -0.42 -12.93
C LEU A 468 20.36 -0.72 -11.43
N LYS A 469 20.29 0.35 -10.63
CA LYS A 469 20.07 0.25 -9.18
C LYS A 469 18.58 0.09 -8.91
N ILE A 470 18.20 -1.06 -8.35
CA ILE A 470 16.81 -1.39 -8.04
C ILE A 470 16.48 -1.03 -6.59
N LYS A 471 15.35 -0.34 -6.40
CA LYS A 471 14.69 -0.17 -5.10
C LYS A 471 13.49 -1.08 -5.01
N GLU A 472 13.55 -2.09 -4.15
CA GLU A 472 12.37 -2.90 -3.85
C GLU A 472 11.49 -2.22 -2.79
N LEU A 473 10.18 -2.24 -3.03
CA LEU A 473 9.17 -1.79 -2.09
C LEU A 473 8.12 -2.87 -1.83
N PRO A 474 7.61 -2.95 -0.58
CA PRO A 474 6.43 -3.75 -0.30
C PRO A 474 5.24 -3.18 -1.06
N TYR A 475 4.31 -4.05 -1.40
CA TYR A 475 3.08 -3.70 -2.08
C TYR A 475 1.92 -4.46 -1.45
N VAL A 476 0.72 -3.95 -1.69
CA VAL A 476 -0.50 -4.61 -1.24
C VAL A 476 -0.97 -5.64 -2.26
N ILE A 477 -1.39 -6.81 -1.75
CA ILE A 477 -2.10 -7.84 -2.52
C ILE A 477 -3.52 -7.93 -1.95
N THR A 478 -4.50 -7.85 -2.83
CA THR A 478 -5.93 -7.76 -2.49
C THR A 478 -6.76 -8.84 -3.17
#